data_AF-A0A1S2XYH5-F1
#
_entry.id   AF-A0A1S2XYH5-F1
#
_cell.length_a   1.000
_cell.length_b   1.000
_cell.length_c   1.000
_cell.angle_alpha   90.00
_cell.angle_beta   90.00
_cell.angle_gamma   90.00
#
_symmetry.space_group_name_H-M   'P 1'
#
loop_
_entity.id
_entity.type
_entity.pdbx_description
1 polymer ?
#
loop_
_entity_poly.entity_id
_entity_poly.type
_entity_poly.pdbx_seq_one_letter_code
_entity_poly.pdbx_strand_id
1 'polypeptide(L)'
;MADRGEDEDLQMAIRMSMTPEPKRNKQRDEVTGVVSGSPEESPEFKTRRRELMAAAAEKRMATVVRVSPSPSTPVVAKVGKKGGEIGKRDEVIPFRREESSNALSMEEANKLFVMVFGSEVSKDILAQWCNQGIRFSSDPVTSMGLVQHEGGPCGVLAAIQAFVLKYIIFFSDELKELSRMPQNRGLGASCKSYSVPYNLSSLTDSVKVRALVRSMGEILFLCGSNRRAVIATLSIPGNDFQRFEGISEDEVVASSLKGLSIESSLDLQKVLRVETHTSQTTALQRLEAIIPLFQSRMGALLFLISALLSRGLDLVQSDRDDPSLPLVTAPFGHASQEIVNLLLCGQAVPNVFDGRMDLGGGMFLKGISRNVEVGFLTLLESLNFCKVGQFLKTPKWPIWVVGSESHYTVLFAIDPSVQNENELEGRETQIHKSFDAQDQSGGGGFISVEGFHQVIRETNIKLPGEKLENLCSAGFIVWSEFWQVILDLDKNLGGLKDSSGLMGKKVFDLFHFNGIAKSDLNGSQVNSGGETPLQRPRLTKLSVSVPPRWTPEEFMADVQGPSASSASDSAGKDTEVSKPEPSQHAPLVDCIRTRWARAVCSWSGDPPSIV
;
A
#
# COMPACT_ATOMS: atom_id res chain seq x y z
N MET A 1 21.67 32.41 -18.44
CA MET A 1 22.13 31.72 -19.67
C MET A 1 22.37 30.24 -19.36
N ALA A 2 21.32 29.49 -19.06
CA ALA A 2 21.37 28.05 -18.78
C ALA A 2 20.17 27.31 -19.40
N ASP A 3 19.48 27.95 -20.34
CA ASP A 3 18.20 27.51 -20.92
C ASP A 3 18.35 27.17 -22.42
N ARG A 4 19.56 26.76 -22.81
CA ARG A 4 19.89 26.38 -24.19
C ARG A 4 20.38 24.94 -24.34
N GLY A 5 20.66 24.24 -23.23
CA GLY A 5 21.11 22.84 -23.27
C GLY A 5 19.94 21.86 -23.42
N GLU A 6 18.84 22.08 -22.71
CA GLU A 6 17.68 21.17 -22.70
C GLU A 6 16.94 21.14 -24.04
N ASP A 7 16.92 22.29 -24.75
CA ASP A 7 16.26 22.42 -26.04
C ASP A 7 17.09 21.78 -27.18
N GLU A 8 18.42 21.73 -27.05
CA GLU A 8 19.31 21.04 -27.99
C GLU A 8 19.26 19.51 -27.82
N ASP A 9 19.14 19.01 -26.58
CA ASP A 9 18.99 17.57 -26.28
C ASP A 9 17.62 17.04 -26.73
N LEU A 10 16.56 17.85 -26.56
CA LEU A 10 15.23 17.54 -27.08
C LEU A 10 15.20 17.54 -28.62
N GLN A 11 15.88 18.50 -29.25
CA GLN A 11 16.05 18.52 -30.70
C GLN A 11 16.92 17.37 -31.22
N MET A 12 17.94 16.93 -30.48
CA MET A 12 18.77 15.79 -30.84
C MET A 12 17.97 14.48 -30.75
N ALA A 13 17.13 14.31 -29.72
CA ALA A 13 16.22 13.18 -29.55
C ALA A 13 15.18 13.08 -30.68
N ILE A 14 14.64 14.22 -31.15
CA ILE A 14 13.71 14.28 -32.29
C ILE A 14 14.43 13.96 -33.61
N ARG A 15 15.69 14.40 -33.76
CA ARG A 15 16.48 14.17 -34.99
C ARG A 15 16.91 12.71 -35.13
N MET A 16 17.19 12.02 -34.02
CA MET A 16 17.54 10.59 -34.03
C MET A 16 16.33 9.66 -34.20
N SER A 17 15.10 10.15 -34.00
CA SER A 17 13.87 9.38 -34.22
C SER A 17 13.33 9.46 -35.67
N MET A 18 13.95 10.28 -36.52
CA MET A 18 13.50 10.57 -37.89
C MET A 18 14.49 10.06 -38.93
N THR A 19 14.68 8.75 -39.01
CA THR A 19 15.22 8.07 -40.21
C THR A 19 14.05 7.60 -41.09
N PRO A 20 13.89 8.09 -42.34
CA PRO A 20 12.73 7.74 -43.16
C PRO A 20 13.02 6.55 -44.09
N GLU A 21 12.11 5.56 -44.10
CA GLU A 21 11.90 4.66 -45.24
C GLU A 21 10.50 4.91 -45.87
N PRO A 22 10.29 4.59 -47.16
CA PRO A 22 9.74 5.56 -48.10
C PRO A 22 8.20 5.58 -48.24
N LYS A 23 7.69 6.82 -48.23
CA LYS A 23 6.59 7.42 -49.00
C LYS A 23 5.37 6.55 -49.36
N ARG A 24 4.20 6.96 -48.83
CA ARG A 24 2.96 7.05 -49.61
C ARG A 24 2.21 8.35 -49.30
N ASN A 25 1.87 9.06 -50.38
CA ASN A 25 1.32 10.42 -50.55
C ASN A 25 0.12 10.81 -49.65
N LYS A 26 0.16 12.01 -49.01
CA LYS A 26 -0.51 13.31 -49.37
C LYS A 26 -1.99 13.33 -48.91
N GLN A 27 -2.52 14.30 -48.15
CA GLN A 27 -2.47 15.76 -48.25
C GLN A 27 -2.57 16.46 -46.88
N ARG A 28 -2.09 17.71 -46.88
CA ARG A 28 -2.00 18.71 -45.83
C ARG A 28 -3.11 19.74 -46.03
N ASP A 29 -3.78 20.17 -44.96
CA ASP A 29 -4.39 21.49 -44.87
C ASP A 29 -4.16 22.06 -43.45
N GLU A 30 -3.48 23.19 -43.40
CA GLU A 30 -3.26 24.02 -42.22
C GLU A 30 -4.39 25.06 -42.14
N VAL A 31 -5.01 25.21 -40.96
CA VAL A 31 -5.60 26.49 -40.55
C VAL A 31 -5.21 26.78 -39.10
N THR A 32 -4.53 27.90 -38.95
CA THR A 32 -4.09 28.56 -37.72
C THR A 32 -5.25 29.12 -36.91
N GLY A 33 -5.24 28.94 -35.59
CA GLY A 33 -6.12 29.65 -34.65
C GLY A 33 -5.65 29.49 -33.21
N VAL A 34 -4.97 30.51 -32.69
CA VAL A 34 -4.51 30.62 -31.29
C VAL A 34 -5.69 31.08 -30.41
N VAL A 35 -6.05 30.30 -29.40
CA VAL A 35 -6.79 30.78 -28.21
C VAL A 35 -6.16 30.18 -26.96
N SER A 36 -5.82 31.07 -26.03
CA SER A 36 -5.18 30.87 -24.74
C SER A 36 -6.07 30.12 -23.74
N GLY A 37 -5.53 29.06 -23.14
CA GLY A 37 -6.05 28.36 -21.97
C GLY A 37 -4.92 27.57 -21.29
N SER A 38 -4.91 27.56 -19.96
CA SER A 38 -3.97 26.84 -19.07
C SER A 38 -3.77 25.37 -19.47
N PRO A 39 -2.59 24.75 -19.20
CA PRO A 39 -2.32 23.38 -19.64
C PRO A 39 -3.06 22.37 -18.76
N GLU A 40 -4.31 22.08 -19.11
CA GLU A 40 -4.84 20.73 -18.90
C GLU A 40 -4.07 19.79 -19.84
N GLU A 41 -3.46 18.74 -19.30
CA GLU A 41 -2.77 17.72 -20.08
C GLU A 41 -3.69 17.22 -21.21
N SER A 42 -3.24 17.36 -22.46
CA SER A 42 -4.07 17.04 -23.60
C SER A 42 -4.48 15.56 -23.59
N PRO A 43 -5.70 15.22 -24.05
CA PRO A 43 -6.17 13.84 -24.15
C PRO A 43 -5.21 12.96 -24.97
N GLU A 44 -4.46 13.55 -25.89
CA GLU A 44 -3.46 12.88 -26.72
C GLU A 44 -2.23 12.46 -25.91
N PHE A 45 -1.80 13.25 -24.93
CA PHE A 45 -0.69 12.89 -24.02
C PHE A 45 -1.08 11.72 -23.11
N LYS A 46 -2.31 11.73 -22.57
CA LYS A 46 -2.88 10.61 -21.79
C LYS A 46 -3.03 9.35 -22.65
N THR A 47 -3.44 9.49 -23.91
CA THR A 47 -3.55 8.37 -24.86
C THR A 47 -2.18 7.81 -25.21
N ARG A 48 -1.17 8.66 -25.43
CA ARG A 48 0.21 8.24 -25.74
C ARG A 48 0.89 7.56 -24.54
N ARG A 49 0.60 8.00 -23.32
CA ARG A 49 1.02 7.33 -22.07
C ARG A 49 0.33 5.98 -21.87
N ARG A 50 -0.96 5.89 -22.23
CA ARG A 50 -1.75 4.65 -22.25
C ARG A 50 -1.23 3.64 -23.27
N GLU A 51 -0.84 4.09 -24.46
CA GLU A 51 -0.21 3.27 -25.50
C GLU A 51 1.18 2.78 -25.09
N LEU A 52 1.98 3.60 -24.39
CA LEU A 52 3.28 3.18 -23.86
C LEU A 52 3.16 2.10 -22.78
N MET A 53 2.15 2.19 -21.90
CA MET A 53 1.88 1.15 -20.90
C MET A 53 1.29 -0.12 -21.53
N ALA A 54 0.40 0.01 -22.51
CA ALA A 54 -0.12 -1.12 -23.27
C ALA A 54 1.00 -1.84 -24.04
N ALA A 55 1.91 -1.10 -24.68
CA ALA A 55 3.07 -1.65 -25.37
C ALA A 55 4.08 -2.32 -24.40
N ALA A 56 4.21 -1.80 -23.17
CA ALA A 56 5.02 -2.44 -22.13
C ALA A 56 4.37 -3.74 -21.61
N ALA A 57 3.04 -3.80 -21.49
CA ALA A 57 2.30 -5.00 -21.13
C ALA A 57 2.29 -6.05 -22.27
N GLU A 58 2.13 -5.63 -23.52
CA GLU A 58 2.22 -6.50 -24.70
C GLU A 58 3.63 -7.08 -24.89
N LYS A 59 4.69 -6.28 -24.65
CA LYS A 59 6.07 -6.79 -24.65
C LYS A 59 6.30 -7.87 -23.60
N ARG A 60 5.67 -7.76 -22.41
CA ARG A 60 5.71 -8.79 -21.37
C ARG A 60 4.98 -10.06 -21.78
N MET A 61 3.84 -9.95 -22.48
CA MET A 61 3.10 -11.13 -22.96
C MET A 61 3.78 -11.81 -24.17
N ALA A 62 4.42 -11.06 -25.07
CA ALA A 62 5.10 -11.62 -26.24
C ALA A 62 6.41 -12.38 -25.91
N THR A 63 7.06 -12.07 -24.78
CA THR A 63 8.26 -12.79 -24.33
C THR A 63 7.93 -14.14 -23.67
N VAL A 64 6.76 -14.24 -23.03
CA VAL A 64 6.25 -15.48 -22.42
C VAL A 64 5.95 -16.56 -23.47
N VAL A 65 5.46 -16.18 -24.65
CA VAL A 65 5.07 -17.13 -25.71
C VAL A 65 6.29 -17.81 -26.38
N ARG A 66 7.51 -17.32 -26.17
CA ARG A 66 8.72 -17.85 -26.84
C ARG A 66 9.47 -18.96 -26.10
N VAL A 67 9.01 -19.38 -24.92
CA VAL A 67 9.70 -20.44 -24.14
C VAL A 67 8.80 -21.66 -24.00
N SER A 68 8.93 -22.60 -24.94
CA SER A 68 8.39 -23.96 -24.84
C SER A 68 9.43 -24.89 -24.18
N PRO A 69 9.02 -25.85 -23.32
CA PRO A 69 9.94 -26.77 -22.66
C PRO A 69 10.26 -28.00 -23.53
N SER A 70 11.49 -28.51 -23.42
CA SER A 70 11.91 -29.81 -23.96
C SER A 70 11.76 -30.93 -22.89
N PRO A 71 11.48 -32.18 -23.28
CA PRO A 71 11.05 -33.23 -22.35
C PRO A 71 12.22 -33.99 -21.69
N SER A 72 12.09 -34.30 -20.40
CA SER A 72 13.02 -35.15 -19.64
C SER A 72 12.46 -36.56 -19.41
N THR A 73 13.23 -37.59 -19.75
CA THR A 73 12.99 -39.01 -19.45
C THR A 73 13.42 -39.40 -18.02
N PRO A 74 12.85 -40.47 -17.41
CA PRO A 74 13.08 -40.82 -16.00
C PRO A 74 14.24 -41.81 -15.83
N VAL A 75 15.05 -41.63 -14.78
CA VAL A 75 16.07 -42.60 -14.35
C VAL A 75 15.70 -43.18 -12.99
N VAL A 76 15.57 -44.51 -12.98
CA VAL A 76 15.29 -45.38 -11.83
C VAL A 76 16.55 -45.55 -10.97
N ALA A 77 16.45 -45.32 -9.66
CA ALA A 77 17.52 -45.61 -8.70
C ALA A 77 17.28 -46.96 -7.98
N LYS A 78 18.26 -47.86 -8.11
CA LYS A 78 18.33 -49.17 -7.44
C LYS A 78 18.81 -49.07 -5.99
N VAL A 79 18.23 -49.95 -5.18
CA VAL A 79 18.58 -50.29 -3.79
C VAL A 79 19.97 -50.94 -3.70
N GLY A 80 20.73 -50.57 -2.66
CA GLY A 80 21.94 -51.28 -2.22
C GLY A 80 22.23 -51.06 -0.73
N LYS A 81 22.07 -52.11 0.07
CA LYS A 81 22.44 -52.21 1.50
C LYS A 81 23.93 -52.53 1.65
N LYS A 82 24.60 -51.94 2.65
CA LYS A 82 25.46 -52.64 3.64
C LYS A 82 25.91 -51.68 4.75
N GLY A 83 25.90 -52.17 5.99
CA GLY A 83 26.09 -51.40 7.23
C GLY A 83 27.49 -51.49 7.86
N GLY A 84 27.60 -50.90 9.06
CA GLY A 84 28.74 -50.98 9.98
C GLY A 84 28.56 -50.04 11.18
N GLU A 85 28.80 -50.56 12.38
CA GLU A 85 28.45 -50.04 13.71
C GLU A 85 29.51 -49.15 14.42
N ILE A 86 29.02 -48.29 15.32
CA ILE A 86 29.51 -47.88 16.68
C ILE A 86 30.84 -47.10 16.86
N GLY A 87 30.76 -45.97 17.60
CA GLY A 87 31.90 -45.44 18.39
C GLY A 87 31.77 -43.98 18.89
N LYS A 88 31.52 -43.80 20.20
CA LYS A 88 31.35 -42.57 21.00
C LYS A 88 32.49 -41.52 20.92
N ARG A 89 32.15 -40.23 21.10
CA ARG A 89 32.57 -39.36 22.23
C ARG A 89 31.93 -37.97 22.16
N ASP A 90 31.15 -37.63 23.20
CA ASP A 90 30.66 -36.29 23.49
C ASP A 90 31.78 -35.45 24.11
N GLU A 91 32.09 -34.30 23.51
CA GLU A 91 32.75 -33.18 24.18
C GLU A 91 31.87 -31.94 24.07
N VAL A 92 31.34 -31.51 25.22
CA VAL A 92 30.55 -30.30 25.40
C VAL A 92 31.51 -29.12 25.50
N ILE A 93 31.52 -28.26 24.48
CA ILE A 93 32.19 -26.95 24.53
C ILE A 93 31.12 -25.88 24.79
N PRO A 94 31.25 -25.03 25.82
CA PRO A 94 30.24 -24.03 26.14
C PRO A 94 30.28 -22.91 25.11
N PHE A 95 29.22 -22.80 24.31
CA PHE A 95 29.03 -21.75 23.32
C PHE A 95 28.71 -20.43 24.03
N ARG A 96 29.73 -19.65 24.41
CA ARG A 96 29.56 -18.20 24.60
C ARG A 96 29.48 -17.58 23.21
N ARG A 97 28.26 -17.36 22.73
CA ARG A 97 28.02 -16.58 21.51
C ARG A 97 28.03 -15.10 21.91
N GLU A 98 29.19 -14.47 21.85
CA GLU A 98 29.26 -13.03 21.73
C GLU A 98 28.68 -12.67 20.35
N GLU A 99 27.59 -11.91 20.33
CA GLU A 99 26.94 -11.46 19.09
C GLU A 99 27.84 -10.41 18.42
N SER A 100 28.74 -10.86 17.54
CA SER A 100 29.56 -9.97 16.72
C SER A 100 28.75 -9.43 15.54
N SER A 101 28.68 -8.10 15.40
CA SER A 101 28.18 -7.46 14.18
C SER A 101 29.07 -7.85 13.00
N ASN A 102 28.51 -8.56 12.02
CA ASN A 102 29.30 -9.10 10.91
C ASN A 102 29.14 -8.24 9.65
N ALA A 103 30.21 -8.13 8.86
CA ALA A 103 30.13 -7.56 7.52
C ALA A 103 29.53 -8.60 6.55
N LEU A 104 28.80 -8.14 5.52
CA LEU A 104 28.32 -9.02 4.46
C LEU A 104 29.49 -9.52 3.59
N SER A 105 29.36 -10.73 3.05
CA SER A 105 30.25 -11.19 2.00
C SER A 105 30.12 -10.31 0.75
N MET A 106 31.16 -10.26 -0.08
CA MET A 106 31.15 -9.45 -1.32
C MET A 106 30.01 -9.89 -2.26
N GLU A 107 29.76 -11.20 -2.33
CA GLU A 107 28.70 -11.78 -3.17
C GLU A 107 27.30 -11.38 -2.68
N GLU A 108 27.06 -11.45 -1.36
CA GLU A 108 25.77 -11.03 -0.77
C GLU A 108 25.54 -9.53 -0.92
N ALA A 109 26.57 -8.70 -0.70
CA ALA A 109 26.48 -7.26 -0.88
C ALA A 109 26.18 -6.88 -2.34
N ASN A 110 26.83 -7.55 -3.29
CA ASN A 110 26.57 -7.34 -4.72
C ASN A 110 25.15 -7.79 -5.10
N LYS A 111 24.73 -8.98 -4.64
CA LYS A 111 23.37 -9.48 -4.87
C LYS A 111 22.31 -8.55 -4.30
N LEU A 112 22.52 -8.05 -3.08
CA LEU A 112 21.64 -7.07 -2.44
C LEU A 112 21.57 -5.78 -3.24
N PHE A 113 22.71 -5.21 -3.62
CA PHE A 113 22.77 -3.95 -4.35
C PHE A 113 22.05 -4.05 -5.71
N VAL A 114 22.35 -5.10 -6.49
CA VAL A 114 21.72 -5.34 -7.80
C VAL A 114 20.22 -5.63 -7.65
N MET A 115 19.80 -6.34 -6.59
CA MET A 115 18.38 -6.58 -6.32
C MET A 115 17.62 -5.28 -6.03
N VAL A 116 18.21 -4.38 -5.25
CA VAL A 116 17.58 -3.11 -4.86
C VAL A 116 17.60 -2.14 -6.04
N PHE A 117 18.76 -1.86 -6.61
CA PHE A 117 18.96 -0.75 -7.55
C PHE A 117 19.15 -1.18 -9.01
N GLY A 118 19.44 -2.46 -9.26
CA GLY A 118 19.83 -2.95 -10.58
C GLY A 118 21.29 -2.67 -10.89
N SER A 119 21.69 -2.95 -12.14
CA SER A 119 23.06 -2.75 -12.62
C SER A 119 23.34 -1.31 -13.08
N GLU A 120 22.29 -0.57 -13.47
CA GLU A 120 22.39 0.76 -14.11
C GLU A 120 21.50 1.78 -13.37
N VAL A 121 21.81 2.05 -12.11
CA VAL A 121 21.12 3.08 -11.31
C VAL A 121 21.77 4.45 -11.48
N SER A 122 20.96 5.51 -11.60
CA SER A 122 21.48 6.88 -11.64
C SER A 122 21.92 7.35 -10.25
N LYS A 123 22.87 8.29 -10.21
CA LYS A 123 23.34 8.89 -8.95
C LYS A 123 22.22 9.62 -8.21
N ASP A 124 21.27 10.20 -8.94
CA ASP A 124 20.14 10.92 -8.35
C ASP A 124 19.21 9.99 -7.58
N ILE A 125 18.91 8.79 -8.12
CA ILE A 125 18.11 7.78 -7.40
C ILE A 125 18.83 7.34 -6.14
N LEU A 126 20.14 7.06 -6.22
CA LEU A 126 20.93 6.70 -5.04
C LEU A 126 20.92 7.81 -3.98
N ALA A 127 21.04 9.07 -4.41
CA ALA A 127 20.99 10.23 -3.52
C ALA A 127 19.63 10.33 -2.82
N GLN A 128 18.51 10.17 -3.54
CA GLN A 128 17.16 10.18 -2.94
C GLN A 128 17.01 9.13 -1.83
N TRP A 129 17.51 7.91 -2.05
CA TRP A 129 17.44 6.84 -1.06
C TRP A 129 18.43 7.02 0.10
N CYS A 130 19.63 7.55 -0.17
CA CYS A 130 20.65 7.79 0.85
C CYS A 130 20.40 9.04 1.70
N ASN A 131 19.54 9.96 1.28
CA ASN A 131 19.26 11.20 1.99
C ASN A 131 17.97 11.16 2.83
N GLN A 132 17.18 10.09 2.73
CA GLN A 132 15.97 9.95 3.53
C GLN A 132 16.22 9.20 4.86
N GLY A 133 15.84 9.83 5.97
CA GLY A 133 15.73 9.22 7.29
C GLY A 133 14.28 8.93 7.69
N ILE A 134 14.08 8.30 8.84
CA ILE A 134 12.76 7.98 9.40
C ILE A 134 12.49 8.92 10.58
N ARG A 135 12.19 10.19 10.30
CA ARG A 135 12.02 11.26 11.30
C ARG A 135 10.57 11.68 11.43
N PHE A 136 10.17 12.01 12.65
CA PHE A 136 8.87 12.63 12.92
C PHE A 136 8.85 14.11 12.51
N SER A 137 7.66 14.61 12.18
CA SER A 137 7.43 16.03 11.93
C SER A 137 7.68 16.85 13.19
N SER A 138 8.30 18.02 13.02
CA SER A 138 8.44 19.04 14.07
C SER A 138 7.18 19.89 14.24
N ASP A 139 6.25 19.85 13.29
CA ASP A 139 4.98 20.58 13.38
C ASP A 139 4.06 19.92 14.42
N PRO A 140 3.55 20.66 15.43
CA PRO A 140 2.63 20.12 16.43
C PRO A 140 1.42 19.38 15.85
N VAL A 141 0.87 19.85 14.72
CA VAL A 141 -0.33 19.28 14.07
C VAL A 141 -0.04 17.91 13.43
N THR A 142 1.16 17.75 12.87
CA THR A 142 1.57 16.52 12.18
C THR A 142 2.67 15.75 12.90
N SER A 143 2.90 16.07 14.18
CA SER A 143 3.99 15.53 15.01
C SER A 143 4.00 14.01 15.17
N MET A 144 2.86 13.37 14.93
CA MET A 144 2.66 11.90 14.88
C MET A 144 3.13 11.24 13.58
N GLY A 145 3.43 12.05 12.55
CA GLY A 145 3.71 11.61 11.19
C GLY A 145 5.19 11.66 10.85
N LEU A 146 5.64 10.68 10.07
CA LEU A 146 6.97 10.64 9.47
C LEU A 146 7.06 11.60 8.27
N VAL A 147 8.16 12.35 8.19
CA VAL A 147 8.37 13.34 7.12
C VAL A 147 9.12 12.73 5.96
N GLN A 148 8.57 12.92 4.77
CA GLN A 148 9.23 12.63 3.52
C GLN A 148 9.88 13.89 2.94
N HIS A 149 11.19 13.81 2.75
CA HIS A 149 12.00 14.81 2.05
C HIS A 149 12.31 14.39 0.62
N GLU A 150 12.33 13.08 0.33
CA GLU A 150 12.69 12.53 -0.97
C GLU A 150 11.59 11.65 -1.58
N GLY A 151 11.48 11.64 -2.92
CA GLY A 151 10.38 10.98 -3.63
C GLY A 151 10.49 9.44 -3.70
N GLY A 152 11.72 8.90 -3.78
CA GLY A 152 11.95 7.47 -3.96
C GLY A 152 11.47 6.57 -2.81
N PRO A 153 11.95 6.77 -1.57
CA PRO A 153 11.68 5.88 -0.43
C PRO A 153 10.28 6.04 0.22
N CYS A 154 9.36 6.77 -0.40
CA CYS A 154 8.02 7.07 0.13
C CYS A 154 7.23 5.82 0.53
N GLY A 155 7.30 4.74 -0.25
CA GLY A 155 6.63 3.46 0.06
C GLY A 155 7.12 2.82 1.36
N VAL A 156 8.41 2.97 1.68
CA VAL A 156 8.98 2.50 2.95
C VAL A 156 8.46 3.35 4.11
N LEU A 157 8.46 4.67 3.98
CA LEU A 157 7.96 5.58 5.01
C LEU A 157 6.47 5.39 5.28
N ALA A 158 5.64 5.28 4.24
CA ALA A 158 4.21 5.08 4.39
C ALA A 158 3.88 3.76 5.11
N ALA A 159 4.60 2.68 4.78
CA ALA A 159 4.44 1.39 5.46
C ALA A 159 4.82 1.48 6.95
N ILE A 160 5.97 2.09 7.27
CA ILE A 160 6.37 2.29 8.68
C ILE A 160 5.35 3.19 9.39
N GLN A 161 4.92 4.28 8.76
CA GLN A 161 3.94 5.21 9.32
C GLN A 161 2.64 4.49 9.67
N ALA A 162 2.13 3.61 8.79
CA ALA A 162 0.92 2.84 9.08
C ALA A 162 1.06 1.99 10.34
N PHE A 163 2.19 1.29 10.53
CA PHE A 163 2.45 0.56 11.78
C PHE A 163 2.68 1.48 12.98
N VAL A 164 3.28 2.66 12.80
CA VAL A 164 3.44 3.64 13.88
C VAL A 164 2.09 4.11 14.38
N LEU A 165 1.17 4.42 13.46
CA LEU A 165 -0.22 4.78 13.77
C LEU A 165 -0.94 3.67 14.53
N LYS A 166 -0.74 2.40 14.14
CA LYS A 166 -1.30 1.26 14.87
C LYS A 166 -0.93 1.34 16.35
N TYR A 167 0.35 1.52 16.68
CA TYR A 167 0.80 1.58 18.08
C TYR A 167 0.36 2.87 18.80
N ILE A 168 0.41 4.02 18.12
CA ILE A 168 -0.01 5.30 18.69
C ILE A 168 -1.51 5.30 19.03
N ILE A 169 -2.35 4.77 18.13
CA ILE A 169 -3.81 4.81 18.24
C ILE A 169 -4.33 3.66 19.11
N PHE A 170 -3.85 2.43 18.93
CA PHE A 170 -4.46 1.25 19.57
C PHE A 170 -3.67 0.67 20.74
N PHE A 171 -2.41 1.11 20.94
CA PHE A 171 -1.52 0.59 21.99
C PHE A 171 -0.83 1.71 22.79
N SER A 172 -1.46 2.90 22.84
CA SER A 172 -0.91 4.08 23.53
C SER A 172 -0.64 3.83 25.02
N ASP A 173 -1.54 3.10 25.68
CA ASP A 173 -1.42 2.83 27.11
C ASP A 173 -0.25 1.90 27.41
N GLU A 174 -0.05 0.85 26.59
CA GLU A 174 1.13 -0.03 26.71
C GLU A 174 2.45 0.71 26.44
N LEU A 175 2.42 1.76 25.60
CA LEU A 175 3.57 2.63 25.38
C LEU A 175 3.85 3.51 26.60
N LYS A 176 2.81 3.98 27.30
CA LYS A 176 2.95 4.81 28.51
C LYS A 176 3.30 3.98 29.73
N GLU A 177 2.74 2.79 29.89
CA GLU A 177 2.98 1.92 31.04
C GLU A 177 4.43 1.43 31.13
N LEU A 178 5.13 1.21 30.01
CA LEU A 178 6.56 0.87 30.05
C LEU A 178 7.46 1.99 30.66
N SER A 179 6.97 3.22 30.79
CA SER A 179 7.67 4.28 31.53
C SER A 179 7.46 4.19 33.05
N ARG A 180 6.51 3.38 33.51
CA ARG A 180 6.19 3.10 34.91
C ARG A 180 6.58 1.65 35.21
N MET A 181 7.65 1.44 35.97
CA MET A 181 8.18 0.11 36.37
C MET A 181 7.11 -0.99 36.51
N PRO A 182 7.24 -2.15 35.85
CA PRO A 182 6.18 -3.15 35.81
C PRO A 182 6.18 -4.07 37.03
N GLN A 183 5.01 -4.28 37.65
CA GLN A 183 4.74 -5.51 38.40
C GLN A 183 3.80 -6.40 37.57
N ASN A 184 4.33 -7.56 37.17
CA ASN A 184 3.66 -8.78 36.71
C ASN A 184 2.23 -8.67 36.15
N ARG A 185 2.09 -8.84 34.83
CA ARG A 185 0.93 -9.53 34.23
C ARG A 185 1.28 -10.11 32.85
N GLY A 186 0.86 -11.36 32.63
CA GLY A 186 1.14 -12.14 31.43
C GLY A 186 0.37 -11.66 30.19
N LEU A 187 0.93 -11.98 29.03
CA LEU A 187 0.35 -11.78 27.70
C LEU A 187 -1.04 -12.42 27.61
N GLY A 188 -2.07 -11.58 27.64
CA GLY A 188 -3.46 -11.97 27.50
C GLY A 188 -4.34 -10.73 27.50
N ALA A 189 -4.10 -9.81 26.57
CA ALA A 189 -4.86 -8.56 26.46
C ALA A 189 -6.05 -8.74 25.51
N SER A 190 -7.23 -8.94 26.08
CA SER A 190 -8.51 -8.73 25.42
C SER A 190 -8.66 -7.23 25.12
N CYS A 191 -8.82 -6.86 23.84
CA CYS A 191 -9.16 -5.50 23.42
C CYS A 191 -10.48 -5.09 24.08
N LYS A 192 -10.40 -4.31 25.16
CA LYS A 192 -11.56 -3.60 25.67
C LYS A 192 -11.78 -2.37 24.79
N SER A 193 -13.01 -2.24 24.30
CA SER A 193 -13.50 -1.05 23.60
C SER A 193 -13.29 0.17 24.50
N TYR A 194 -12.44 1.10 24.07
CA TYR A 194 -12.27 2.40 24.69
C TYR A 194 -12.40 3.47 23.63
N SER A 195 -13.57 4.10 23.57
CA SER A 195 -13.75 5.42 22.97
C SER A 195 -13.03 6.45 23.83
N VAL A 196 -11.74 6.66 23.58
CA VAL A 196 -10.96 7.75 24.21
C VAL A 196 -10.91 8.91 23.22
N PRO A 197 -11.17 10.17 23.64
CA PRO A 197 -10.91 11.33 22.80
C PRO A 197 -9.38 11.48 22.63
N TYR A 198 -8.83 10.99 21.52
CA TYR A 198 -7.41 11.02 21.23
C TYR A 198 -6.96 12.44 20.88
N ASN A 199 -6.16 13.05 21.75
CA ASN A 199 -5.49 14.31 21.45
C ASN A 199 -4.09 14.03 20.86
N LEU A 200 -4.03 13.80 19.55
CA LEU A 200 -2.79 13.55 18.78
C LEU A 200 -1.72 14.63 18.98
N SER A 201 -2.13 15.85 19.37
CA SER A 201 -1.22 16.97 19.63
C SER A 201 -0.43 16.88 20.94
N SER A 202 -0.75 15.93 21.84
CA SER A 202 -0.13 15.78 23.17
C SER A 202 0.91 14.64 23.26
N LEU A 203 1.32 14.06 22.14
CA LEU A 203 2.23 12.92 22.11
C LEU A 203 3.66 13.33 22.46
N THR A 204 4.19 12.81 23.57
CA THR A 204 5.60 12.99 23.94
C THR A 204 6.54 12.29 22.94
N ASP A 205 7.74 12.83 22.74
CA ASP A 205 8.75 12.22 21.86
C ASP A 205 9.10 10.79 22.27
N SER A 206 9.12 10.50 23.57
CA SER A 206 9.38 9.15 24.07
C SER A 206 8.34 8.12 23.59
N VAL A 207 7.07 8.51 23.51
CA VAL A 207 5.99 7.62 23.03
C VAL A 207 6.12 7.39 21.53
N LYS A 208 6.44 8.45 20.77
CA LYS A 208 6.68 8.37 19.32
C LYS A 208 7.85 7.45 18.98
N VAL A 209 8.97 7.59 19.70
CA VAL A 209 10.16 6.73 19.52
C VAL A 209 9.84 5.28 19.88
N ARG A 210 9.17 5.01 21.01
CA ARG A 210 8.77 3.63 21.37
C ARG A 210 7.80 3.01 20.36
N ALA A 211 6.87 3.80 19.82
CA ALA A 211 5.98 3.35 18.76
C ALA A 211 6.78 2.97 17.52
N LEU A 212 7.70 3.84 17.07
CA LEU A 212 8.58 3.59 15.93
C LEU A 212 9.42 2.32 16.10
N VAL A 213 10.06 2.14 17.26
CA VAL A 213 10.86 0.94 17.56
C VAL A 213 10.00 -0.33 17.50
N ARG A 214 8.80 -0.31 18.09
CA ARG A 214 7.86 -1.45 18.04
C ARG A 214 7.38 -1.74 16.62
N SER A 215 7.03 -0.71 15.84
CA SER A 215 6.64 -0.83 14.44
C SER A 215 7.74 -1.45 13.60
N MET A 216 8.97 -0.93 13.70
CA MET A 216 10.13 -1.47 13.00
C MET A 216 10.40 -2.92 13.40
N GLY A 217 10.38 -3.23 14.69
CA GLY A 217 10.56 -4.60 15.18
C GLY A 217 9.49 -5.57 14.66
N GLU A 218 8.22 -5.18 14.69
CA GLU A 218 7.13 -6.01 14.17
C GLU A 218 7.27 -6.28 12.67
N ILE A 219 7.57 -5.26 11.87
CA ILE A 219 7.77 -5.40 10.42
C ILE A 219 8.95 -6.33 10.11
N LEU A 220 10.09 -6.17 10.82
CA LEU A 220 11.27 -7.00 10.57
C LEU A 220 11.02 -8.48 10.94
N PHE A 221 10.35 -8.74 12.06
CA PHE A 221 9.94 -10.11 12.41
C PHE A 221 8.93 -10.67 11.41
N LEU A 222 7.97 -9.86 10.94
CA LEU A 222 7.01 -10.25 9.91
C LEU A 222 7.73 -10.69 8.63
N CYS A 223 8.74 -9.93 8.18
CA CYS A 223 9.59 -10.28 7.04
C CYS A 223 10.35 -11.59 7.27
N GLY A 224 10.85 -11.82 8.49
CA GLY A 224 11.55 -13.06 8.87
C GLY A 224 10.63 -14.20 9.33
N SER A 225 9.37 -14.23 8.87
CA SER A 225 8.38 -15.27 9.18
C SER A 225 8.15 -15.48 10.69
N ASN A 226 8.25 -14.40 11.48
CA ASN A 226 8.18 -14.36 12.94
C ASN A 226 9.22 -15.24 13.66
N ARG A 227 10.36 -15.53 13.01
CA ARG A 227 11.45 -16.35 13.60
C ARG A 227 12.74 -15.59 13.80
N ARG A 228 12.98 -14.55 13.00
CA ARG A 228 14.19 -13.74 13.07
C ARG A 228 13.92 -12.34 12.56
N ALA A 229 14.74 -11.40 13.00
CA ALA A 229 14.89 -10.08 12.44
C ALA A 229 16.37 -9.82 12.19
N VAL A 230 16.67 -9.16 11.08
CA VAL A 230 18.01 -8.71 10.72
C VAL A 230 18.03 -7.20 10.78
N ILE A 231 18.99 -6.64 11.51
CA ILE A 231 19.17 -5.20 11.68
C ILE A 231 20.46 -4.81 10.96
N ALA A 232 20.33 -3.95 9.97
CA ALA A 232 21.44 -3.38 9.23
C ALA A 232 21.84 -2.02 9.80
N THR A 233 23.13 -1.84 10.06
CA THR A 233 23.74 -0.63 10.61
C THR A 233 24.93 -0.20 9.76
N LEU A 234 25.52 0.94 10.08
CA LEU A 234 26.73 1.45 9.43
C LEU A 234 27.90 1.41 10.40
N SER A 235 29.08 1.09 9.88
CA SER A 235 30.35 1.25 10.58
C SER A 235 30.69 2.73 10.63
N ILE A 236 30.33 3.39 11.72
CA ILE A 236 30.73 4.78 11.95
C ILE A 236 32.16 4.77 12.52
N PRO A 237 33.16 5.35 11.84
CA PRO A 237 34.49 5.51 12.42
C PRO A 237 34.36 6.50 13.59
N GLY A 238 34.47 6.00 14.84
CA GLY A 238 34.26 6.82 16.05
C GLY A 238 33.42 6.17 17.15
N ASN A 239 33.11 4.88 17.05
CA ASN A 239 32.26 4.15 17.99
C ASN A 239 32.82 3.99 19.44
N ASP A 240 33.91 4.68 19.78
CA ASP A 240 34.29 4.95 21.18
C ASP A 240 33.44 6.12 21.68
N PHE A 241 32.19 5.84 22.08
CA PHE A 241 31.30 6.82 22.71
C PHE A 241 31.84 7.24 24.08
N GLN A 242 32.91 8.04 24.12
CA GLN A 242 33.15 8.92 25.27
C GLN A 242 32.06 9.98 25.23
N ARG A 243 31.15 9.93 26.21
CA ARG A 243 30.19 11.00 26.52
C ARG A 243 30.95 12.32 26.63
N PHE A 244 30.99 13.09 25.56
CA PHE A 244 31.30 14.51 25.64
C PHE A 244 30.01 15.22 26.04
N GLU A 245 30.02 15.88 27.20
CA GLU A 245 28.89 16.68 27.66
C GLU A 245 28.59 17.80 26.64
N GLY A 246 27.38 17.80 26.08
CA GLY A 246 26.82 18.95 25.37
C GLY A 246 26.49 18.78 23.88
N ILE A 247 26.86 17.67 23.22
CA ILE A 247 26.49 17.39 21.82
C ILE A 247 25.46 16.25 21.80
N SER A 248 24.33 16.44 21.11
CA SER A 248 23.31 15.38 20.98
C SER A 248 23.84 14.23 20.13
N GLU A 249 23.48 12.98 20.48
CA GLU A 249 23.87 11.79 19.69
C GLU A 249 23.44 11.92 18.21
N ASP A 250 22.31 12.59 17.97
CA ASP A 250 21.79 12.91 16.64
C ASP A 250 22.74 13.79 15.82
N GLU A 251 23.37 14.80 16.42
CA GLU A 251 24.32 15.69 15.74
C GLU A 251 25.64 14.98 15.41
N VAL A 252 26.09 14.08 16.28
CA VAL A 252 27.30 13.27 16.05
C VAL A 252 27.08 12.27 14.92
N VAL A 253 25.93 11.59 14.89
CA VAL A 253 25.56 10.67 13.80
C VAL A 253 25.38 11.44 12.50
N ALA A 254 24.66 12.55 12.50
CA ALA A 254 24.44 13.36 11.30
C ALA A 254 25.75 13.92 10.72
N SER A 255 26.68 14.38 11.57
CA SER A 255 27.98 14.90 11.13
C SER A 255 28.87 13.80 10.54
N SER A 256 28.89 12.61 11.16
CA SER A 256 29.65 11.45 10.66
C SER A 256 29.15 10.96 9.31
N LEU A 257 27.86 11.11 9.03
CA LEU A 257 27.24 10.67 7.77
C LEU A 257 27.30 11.71 6.65
N LYS A 258 27.65 12.98 6.91
CA LYS A 258 27.69 14.04 5.88
C LYS A 258 28.63 13.72 4.70
N GLY A 259 29.72 12.98 4.93
CA GLY A 259 30.68 12.59 3.89
C GLY A 259 30.48 11.20 3.29
N LEU A 260 29.49 10.43 3.76
CA LEU A 260 29.25 9.07 3.30
C LEU A 260 28.37 9.10 2.03
N SER A 261 28.85 8.51 0.94
CA SER A 261 28.11 8.29 -0.30
C SER A 261 28.20 6.81 -0.68
N ILE A 262 27.06 6.15 -0.91
CA ILE A 262 27.02 4.78 -1.43
C ILE A 262 26.74 4.88 -2.93
N GLU A 263 27.78 4.71 -3.74
CA GLU A 263 27.67 4.73 -5.21
C GLU A 263 27.78 3.33 -5.83
N SER A 264 28.27 2.34 -5.07
CA SER A 264 28.50 0.99 -5.56
C SER A 264 28.23 -0.09 -4.50
N SER A 265 28.14 -1.35 -4.95
CA SER A 265 28.05 -2.51 -4.07
C SER A 265 29.27 -2.66 -3.15
N LEU A 266 30.46 -2.24 -3.61
CA LEU A 266 31.69 -2.25 -2.82
C LEU A 266 31.64 -1.23 -1.68
N ASP A 267 31.10 -0.03 -1.94
CA ASP A 267 30.93 0.99 -0.91
C ASP A 267 29.94 0.51 0.14
N LEU A 268 28.82 -0.07 -0.29
CA LEU A 268 27.83 -0.70 0.59
C LEU A 268 28.48 -1.78 1.47
N GLN A 269 29.28 -2.68 0.90
CA GLN A 269 29.93 -3.75 1.66
C GLN A 269 30.88 -3.22 2.74
N LYS A 270 31.68 -2.19 2.43
CA LYS A 270 32.65 -1.62 3.37
C LYS A 270 31.97 -1.05 4.62
N VAL A 271 30.84 -0.36 4.43
CA VAL A 271 30.18 0.40 5.48
C VAL A 271 29.12 -0.41 6.24
N LEU A 272 28.42 -1.32 5.56
CA LEU A 272 27.28 -2.03 6.13
C LEU A 272 27.71 -3.08 7.17
N ARG A 273 27.00 -3.12 8.29
CA ARG A 273 27.11 -4.16 9.32
C ARG A 273 25.74 -4.74 9.60
N VAL A 274 25.72 -6.01 9.96
CA VAL A 274 24.47 -6.76 10.08
C VAL A 274 24.48 -7.59 11.35
N GLU A 275 23.37 -7.52 12.09
CA GLU A 275 23.10 -8.31 13.29
C GLU A 275 21.78 -9.08 13.10
N THR A 276 21.77 -10.35 13.47
CA THR A 276 20.57 -11.20 13.38
C THR A 276 20.08 -11.55 14.77
N HIS A 277 18.81 -11.25 15.05
CA HIS A 277 18.17 -11.55 16.33
C HIS A 277 17.02 -12.53 16.11
N THR A 278 16.91 -13.53 16.99
CA THR A 278 15.79 -14.48 17.01
C THR A 278 14.75 -14.16 18.10
N SER A 279 15.10 -13.28 19.04
CA SER A 279 14.21 -12.82 20.11
C SER A 279 13.73 -11.41 19.83
N GLN A 280 12.42 -11.19 19.98
CA GLN A 280 11.80 -9.88 19.77
C GLN A 280 12.32 -8.85 20.78
N THR A 281 12.56 -9.26 22.04
CA THR A 281 13.04 -8.35 23.09
C THR A 281 14.44 -7.82 22.78
N THR A 282 15.38 -8.67 22.37
CA THR A 282 16.76 -8.24 22.06
C THR A 282 16.80 -7.37 20.82
N ALA A 283 16.00 -7.70 19.80
CA ALA A 283 15.86 -6.89 18.60
C ALA A 283 15.31 -5.49 18.92
N LEU A 284 14.26 -5.40 19.76
CA LEU A 284 13.68 -4.12 20.17
C LEU A 284 14.67 -3.27 20.97
N GLN A 285 15.40 -3.88 21.92
CA GLN A 285 16.46 -3.19 22.67
C GLN A 285 17.56 -2.67 21.74
N ARG A 286 17.95 -3.47 20.74
CA ARG A 286 18.95 -3.05 19.75
C ARG A 286 18.45 -1.90 18.89
N LEU A 287 17.22 -1.99 18.37
CA LEU A 287 16.57 -0.93 17.60
C LEU A 287 16.43 0.37 18.40
N GLU A 288 16.06 0.29 19.67
CA GLU A 288 15.98 1.46 20.56
C GLU A 288 17.33 2.14 20.73
N ALA A 289 18.40 1.36 20.92
CA ALA A 289 19.76 1.88 21.08
C ALA A 289 20.31 2.56 19.81
N ILE A 290 19.81 2.21 18.62
CA ILE A 290 20.31 2.72 17.33
C ILE A 290 19.27 3.58 16.60
N ILE A 291 18.18 3.96 17.26
CA ILE A 291 17.13 4.76 16.63
C ILE A 291 17.64 6.09 16.05
N PRO A 292 18.64 6.80 16.63
CA PRO A 292 19.23 7.99 16.00
C PRO A 292 19.78 7.75 14.59
N LEU A 293 20.30 6.53 14.33
CA LEU A 293 20.81 6.15 13.01
C LEU A 293 19.70 6.01 11.97
N PHE A 294 18.59 5.36 12.34
CA PHE A 294 17.42 5.24 11.45
C PHE A 294 16.68 6.56 11.27
N GLN A 295 16.76 7.45 12.25
CA GLN A 295 16.29 8.83 12.12
C GLN A 295 17.25 9.64 11.24
N SER A 296 18.51 9.27 11.09
CA SER A 296 19.49 9.98 10.27
C SER A 296 19.36 9.70 8.76
N ARG A 297 20.20 10.35 7.94
CA ARG A 297 20.25 10.05 6.50
C ARG A 297 20.52 8.55 6.32
N MET A 298 20.00 7.96 5.25
CA MET A 298 20.03 6.52 4.95
C MET A 298 19.14 5.64 5.82
N GLY A 299 18.43 6.17 6.80
CA GLY A 299 17.55 5.38 7.65
C GLY A 299 16.50 4.57 6.89
N ALA A 300 15.89 5.15 5.85
CA ALA A 300 14.92 4.44 5.03
C ALA A 300 15.57 3.28 4.24
N LEU A 301 16.77 3.50 3.68
CA LEU A 301 17.53 2.48 2.96
C LEU A 301 18.00 1.36 3.90
N LEU A 302 18.55 1.70 5.06
CA LEU A 302 18.98 0.73 6.08
C LEU A 302 17.81 -0.13 6.55
N PHE A 303 16.63 0.46 6.71
CA PHE A 303 15.44 -0.29 7.09
C PHE A 303 14.97 -1.23 5.98
N LEU A 304 14.98 -0.79 4.71
CA LEU A 304 14.71 -1.67 3.57
C LEU A 304 15.69 -2.85 3.52
N ILE A 305 17.00 -2.59 3.68
CA ILE A 305 18.02 -3.64 3.71
C ILE A 305 17.76 -4.60 4.88
N SER A 306 17.42 -4.09 6.05
CA SER A 306 17.05 -4.89 7.24
C SER A 306 15.86 -5.83 6.92
N ALA A 307 14.82 -5.33 6.26
CA ALA A 307 13.64 -6.12 5.87
C ALA A 307 13.99 -7.21 4.85
N LEU A 308 14.74 -6.86 3.80
CA LEU A 308 15.18 -7.80 2.75
C LEU A 308 16.05 -8.92 3.33
N LEU A 309 16.99 -8.58 4.21
CA LEU A 309 17.86 -9.56 4.86
C LEU A 309 17.09 -10.41 5.89
N SER A 310 16.08 -9.85 6.56
CA SER A 310 15.19 -10.61 7.47
C SER A 310 14.42 -11.70 6.72
N ARG A 311 13.85 -11.34 5.56
CA ARG A 311 13.21 -12.30 4.64
C ARG A 311 14.21 -13.30 4.06
N GLY A 312 15.41 -12.82 3.73
CA GLY A 312 16.47 -13.58 3.05
C GLY A 312 16.39 -13.39 1.53
N LEU A 313 17.52 -13.09 0.90
CA LEU A 313 17.57 -12.67 -0.51
C LEU A 313 17.04 -13.72 -1.49
N ASP A 314 17.28 -15.01 -1.24
CA ASP A 314 16.74 -16.09 -2.07
C ASP A 314 15.22 -16.19 -1.98
N LEU A 315 14.70 -15.98 -0.78
CA LEU A 315 13.27 -16.02 -0.54
C LEU A 315 12.57 -14.79 -1.14
N VAL A 316 13.21 -13.62 -1.08
CA VAL A 316 12.76 -12.43 -1.83
C VAL A 316 12.68 -12.75 -3.32
N GLN A 317 13.72 -13.34 -3.93
CA GLN A 317 13.66 -13.71 -5.35
C GLN A 317 12.58 -14.75 -5.65
N SER A 318 12.33 -15.69 -4.72
CA SER A 318 11.26 -16.68 -4.87
C SER A 318 9.85 -16.10 -4.74
N ASP A 319 9.69 -14.96 -4.05
CA ASP A 319 8.39 -14.29 -3.88
C ASP A 319 7.95 -13.58 -5.17
N ARG A 320 8.90 -13.20 -6.02
CA ARG A 320 8.67 -12.38 -7.21
C ARG A 320 8.18 -13.22 -8.39
N ASP A 321 7.42 -12.58 -9.28
CA ASP A 321 7.02 -13.16 -10.55
C ASP A 321 8.11 -12.91 -11.62
N ASP A 322 8.74 -11.74 -11.60
CA ASP A 322 9.90 -11.40 -12.43
C ASP A 322 11.09 -10.94 -11.55
N PRO A 323 12.04 -11.86 -11.22
CA PRO A 323 13.20 -11.55 -10.38
C PRO A 323 14.29 -10.74 -11.10
N SER A 324 14.15 -10.49 -12.41
CA SER A 324 15.17 -9.78 -13.21
C SER A 324 15.11 -8.25 -13.03
N LEU A 325 13.95 -7.72 -12.62
CA LEU A 325 13.76 -6.29 -12.43
C LEU A 325 14.31 -5.84 -11.06
N PRO A 326 14.83 -4.61 -10.92
CA PRO A 326 15.20 -4.05 -9.62
C PRO A 326 13.95 -3.70 -8.80
N LEU A 327 14.09 -3.66 -7.47
CA LEU A 327 13.02 -3.26 -6.54
C LEU A 327 12.81 -1.74 -6.48
N VAL A 328 13.85 -0.96 -6.78
CA VAL A 328 13.76 0.48 -6.99
C VAL A 328 13.57 0.72 -8.48
N THR A 329 12.41 1.27 -8.83
CA THR A 329 11.96 1.35 -10.23
C THR A 329 12.57 2.56 -10.95
N ALA A 330 13.23 2.31 -12.08
CA ALA A 330 13.69 3.37 -12.99
C ALA A 330 12.51 3.90 -13.84
N PRO A 331 12.55 5.17 -14.33
CA PRO A 331 13.65 6.15 -14.18
C PRO A 331 13.55 7.02 -12.91
N PHE A 332 12.46 6.93 -12.15
CA PHE A 332 12.15 7.90 -11.09
C PHE A 332 12.61 7.49 -9.69
N GLY A 333 13.03 6.24 -9.49
CA GLY A 333 13.55 5.74 -8.22
C GLY A 333 12.49 5.37 -7.19
N HIS A 334 11.23 5.12 -7.60
CA HIS A 334 10.14 4.79 -6.68
C HIS A 334 10.29 3.38 -6.11
N ALA A 335 9.88 3.20 -4.86
CA ALA A 335 9.71 1.88 -4.27
C ALA A 335 8.68 1.05 -5.05
N SER A 336 9.05 -0.16 -5.48
CA SER A 336 8.11 -1.08 -6.13
C SER A 336 7.05 -1.61 -5.17
N GLN A 337 5.99 -2.21 -5.75
CA GLN A 337 4.95 -2.85 -4.96
C GLN A 337 5.49 -4.03 -4.13
N GLU A 338 6.53 -4.74 -4.59
CA GLU A 338 7.17 -5.79 -3.80
C GLU A 338 7.77 -5.26 -2.50
N ILE A 339 8.37 -4.07 -2.51
CA ILE A 339 8.89 -3.43 -1.29
C ILE A 339 7.73 -3.16 -0.33
N VAL A 340 6.66 -2.55 -0.80
CA VAL A 340 5.50 -2.22 0.03
C VAL A 340 4.88 -3.49 0.62
N ASN A 341 4.63 -4.50 -0.22
CA ASN A 341 4.06 -5.77 0.22
C ASN A 341 4.97 -6.52 1.19
N LEU A 342 6.30 -6.47 1.00
CA LEU A 342 7.24 -7.04 1.96
C LEU A 342 7.03 -6.44 3.36
N LEU A 343 6.88 -5.12 3.45
CA LEU A 343 6.69 -4.44 4.73
C LEU A 343 5.28 -4.63 5.32
N LEU A 344 4.26 -4.83 4.49
CA LEU A 344 2.88 -5.01 4.92
C LEU A 344 2.53 -6.46 5.33
N CYS A 345 3.05 -7.46 4.60
CA CYS A 345 2.66 -8.87 4.78
C CYS A 345 3.84 -9.84 4.98
N GLY A 346 5.08 -9.33 4.92
CA GLY A 346 6.31 -10.12 5.09
C GLY A 346 6.73 -10.90 3.84
N GLN A 347 6.15 -10.64 2.67
CA GLN A 347 6.50 -11.30 1.41
C GLN A 347 6.63 -10.28 0.28
N ALA A 348 7.67 -10.42 -0.55
CA ALA A 348 7.96 -9.50 -1.65
C ALA A 348 7.17 -9.87 -2.93
N VAL A 349 5.87 -10.16 -2.79
CA VAL A 349 4.98 -10.48 -3.90
C VAL A 349 4.63 -9.19 -4.67
N PRO A 350 4.54 -9.22 -6.02
CA PRO A 350 4.34 -8.00 -6.80
C PRO A 350 2.88 -7.56 -6.91
N ASN A 351 1.93 -8.47 -6.66
CA ASN A 351 0.51 -8.19 -6.88
C ASN A 351 -0.26 -7.95 -5.57
N VAL A 352 -1.36 -7.22 -5.70
CA VAL A 352 -2.23 -6.78 -4.58
C VAL A 352 -3.55 -7.56 -4.48
N PHE A 353 -3.79 -8.54 -5.35
CA PHE A 353 -4.94 -9.45 -5.25
C PHE A 353 -4.68 -10.57 -4.23
N ASP A 354 -5.73 -11.28 -3.82
CA ASP A 354 -5.60 -12.40 -2.87
C ASP A 354 -5.15 -13.71 -3.55
N GLY A 355 -4.29 -14.46 -2.86
CA GLY A 355 -3.88 -15.79 -3.25
C GLY A 355 -3.00 -15.82 -4.50
N ARG A 356 -3.38 -16.65 -5.48
CA ARG A 356 -2.68 -16.81 -6.75
C ARG A 356 -3.68 -16.69 -7.88
N MET A 357 -3.27 -16.09 -8.98
CA MET A 357 -4.08 -15.98 -10.18
C MET A 357 -3.52 -16.93 -11.24
N ASP A 358 -4.34 -17.89 -11.68
CA ASP A 358 -4.01 -18.82 -12.76
C ASP A 358 -4.24 -18.14 -14.12
N LEU A 359 -3.20 -18.08 -14.94
CA LEU A 359 -3.26 -17.55 -16.31
C LEU A 359 -3.43 -18.66 -17.36
N GLY A 360 -3.56 -19.91 -16.93
CA GLY A 360 -3.54 -21.09 -17.78
C GLY A 360 -2.12 -21.57 -18.09
N GLY A 361 -2.01 -22.80 -18.63
CA GLY A 361 -0.72 -23.36 -19.04
C GLY A 361 0.29 -23.59 -17.91
N GLY A 362 -0.16 -23.63 -16.65
CA GLY A 362 0.68 -23.77 -15.47
C GLY A 362 1.35 -22.47 -15.01
N MET A 363 0.97 -21.32 -15.57
CA MET A 363 1.45 -20.01 -15.16
C MET A 363 0.58 -19.42 -14.07
N PHE A 364 1.21 -19.01 -12.96
CA PHE A 364 0.52 -18.38 -11.83
C PHE A 364 1.19 -17.06 -11.47
N LEU A 365 0.39 -16.03 -11.27
CA LEU A 365 0.83 -14.78 -10.64
C LEU A 365 0.62 -14.87 -9.13
N LYS A 366 1.59 -14.36 -8.36
CA LYS A 366 1.57 -14.42 -6.89
C LYS A 366 0.97 -13.15 -6.30
N GLY A 367 -0.06 -13.31 -5.49
CA GLY A 367 -0.68 -12.24 -4.71
C GLY A 367 -0.46 -12.40 -3.21
N ILE A 368 -1.27 -11.72 -2.43
CA ILE A 368 -1.23 -11.67 -0.97
C ILE A 368 -1.79 -12.97 -0.40
N SER A 369 -1.06 -13.63 0.49
CA SER A 369 -1.42 -14.97 0.98
C SER A 369 -2.29 -14.98 2.24
N ARG A 370 -2.37 -13.85 2.96
CA ARG A 370 -2.99 -13.76 4.28
C ARG A 370 -3.42 -12.34 4.62
N ASN A 371 -4.35 -12.21 5.56
CA ASN A 371 -4.72 -10.94 6.18
C ASN A 371 -3.50 -10.21 6.76
N VAL A 372 -3.53 -8.89 6.69
CA VAL A 372 -2.46 -8.01 7.19
C VAL A 372 -2.91 -7.20 8.40
N GLU A 373 -1.94 -6.72 9.18
CA GLU A 373 -2.22 -5.85 10.33
C GLU A 373 -2.68 -4.46 9.89
N VAL A 374 -2.04 -3.89 8.85
CA VAL A 374 -2.42 -2.63 8.19
C VAL A 374 -2.51 -2.85 6.68
N GLY A 375 -3.51 -2.26 6.05
CA GLY A 375 -3.95 -2.57 4.69
C GLY A 375 -3.28 -1.73 3.60
N PHE A 376 -3.79 -1.90 2.39
CA PHE A 376 -3.36 -1.15 1.23
C PHE A 376 -4.54 -0.83 0.32
N LEU A 377 -4.56 0.39 -0.24
CA LEU A 377 -5.47 0.83 -1.29
C LEU A 377 -4.65 1.53 -2.37
N THR A 378 -5.17 1.56 -3.60
CA THR A 378 -4.49 2.29 -4.68
C THR A 378 -5.45 2.95 -5.63
N LEU A 379 -5.06 4.11 -6.15
CA LEU A 379 -5.79 4.81 -7.21
C LEU A 379 -5.89 3.95 -8.47
N LEU A 380 -4.87 3.11 -8.73
CA LEU A 380 -4.82 2.22 -9.89
C LEU A 380 -6.00 1.23 -9.94
N GLU A 381 -6.59 0.88 -8.80
CA GLU A 381 -7.79 0.05 -8.77
C GLU A 381 -9.03 0.81 -9.27
N SER A 382 -9.20 2.07 -8.85
CA SER A 382 -10.31 2.89 -9.36
C SER A 382 -10.22 3.15 -10.86
N LEU A 383 -9.01 3.13 -11.40
CA LEU A 383 -8.70 3.25 -12.82
C LEU A 383 -8.76 1.90 -13.57
N ASN A 384 -9.15 0.82 -12.89
CA ASN A 384 -9.27 -0.55 -13.42
C ASN A 384 -7.94 -1.16 -13.93
N PHE A 385 -6.78 -0.71 -13.46
CA PHE A 385 -5.48 -1.30 -13.80
C PHE A 385 -5.15 -2.54 -12.97
N CYS A 386 -5.69 -2.63 -11.75
CA CYS A 386 -5.52 -3.79 -10.88
C CYS A 386 -6.75 -4.00 -9.99
N LYS A 387 -6.86 -5.16 -9.35
CA LYS A 387 -7.88 -5.43 -8.32
C LYS A 387 -7.18 -5.68 -6.99
N VAL A 388 -7.48 -4.87 -5.98
CA VAL A 388 -6.93 -5.07 -4.63
C VAL A 388 -7.79 -6.13 -3.92
N GLY A 389 -7.13 -7.13 -3.35
CA GLY A 389 -7.74 -8.23 -2.64
C GLY A 389 -8.30 -7.84 -1.27
N GLN A 390 -9.17 -8.69 -0.72
CA GLN A 390 -9.77 -8.48 0.59
C GLN A 390 -8.74 -8.50 1.70
N PHE A 391 -7.66 -9.28 1.58
CA PHE A 391 -6.62 -9.31 2.61
C PHE A 391 -5.99 -7.94 2.84
N LEU A 392 -5.86 -7.10 1.81
CA LEU A 392 -5.36 -5.73 1.92
C LEU A 392 -6.46 -4.69 2.18
N LYS A 393 -7.68 -4.91 1.70
CA LYS A 393 -8.82 -4.00 1.90
C LYS A 393 -9.41 -4.07 3.30
N THR A 394 -9.33 -5.24 3.96
CA THR A 394 -9.89 -5.51 5.28
C THR A 394 -8.81 -5.85 6.31
N PRO A 395 -7.85 -4.94 6.55
CA PRO A 395 -6.80 -5.16 7.53
C PRO A 395 -7.35 -5.31 8.95
N LYS A 396 -6.56 -5.86 9.86
CA LYS A 396 -6.96 -5.97 11.27
C LYS A 396 -7.20 -4.60 11.93
N TRP A 397 -6.36 -3.61 11.63
CA TRP A 397 -6.49 -2.23 12.10
C TRP A 397 -6.92 -1.34 10.95
N PRO A 398 -7.84 -0.38 11.15
CA PRO A 398 -8.39 0.48 10.10
C PRO A 398 -7.36 1.52 9.63
N ILE A 399 -6.26 1.06 9.06
CA ILE A 399 -5.12 1.84 8.60
C ILE A 399 -4.71 1.24 7.26
N TRP A 400 -4.57 2.07 6.24
CA TRP A 400 -4.22 1.68 4.88
C TRP A 400 -3.10 2.57 4.36
N VAL A 401 -2.07 1.95 3.78
CA VAL A 401 -1.17 2.66 2.87
C VAL A 401 -1.93 2.90 1.58
N VAL A 402 -1.92 4.13 1.08
CA VAL A 402 -2.60 4.52 -0.17
C VAL A 402 -1.56 4.86 -1.22
N GLY A 403 -1.49 4.07 -2.30
CA GLY A 403 -0.58 4.29 -3.43
C GLY A 403 -1.25 5.01 -4.60
N SER A 404 -0.63 6.08 -5.10
CA SER A 404 -0.93 6.69 -6.40
C SER A 404 0.06 6.23 -7.48
N GLU A 405 0.15 6.94 -8.60
CA GLU A 405 1.13 6.65 -9.65
C GLU A 405 2.59 6.92 -9.20
N SER A 406 2.80 7.85 -8.28
CA SER A 406 4.13 8.41 -7.95
C SER A 406 4.42 8.48 -6.46
N HIS A 407 3.41 8.31 -5.59
CA HIS A 407 3.56 8.60 -4.17
C HIS A 407 2.72 7.68 -3.29
N TYR A 408 3.17 7.46 -2.06
CA TYR A 408 2.46 6.68 -1.04
C TYR A 408 2.12 7.53 0.17
N THR A 409 0.88 7.43 0.63
CA THR A 409 0.34 8.15 1.79
C THR A 409 -0.34 7.18 2.75
N VAL A 410 -0.87 7.66 3.87
CA VAL A 410 -1.56 6.81 4.85
C VAL A 410 -2.97 7.35 5.13
N LEU A 411 -3.96 6.45 5.08
CA LEU A 411 -5.35 6.69 5.42
C LEU A 411 -5.70 5.85 6.65
N PHE A 412 -6.41 6.40 7.63
CA PHE A 412 -6.78 5.63 8.83
C PHE A 412 -8.08 6.10 9.48
N ALA A 413 -8.67 5.24 10.29
CA ALA A 413 -9.73 5.57 11.23
C ALA A 413 -9.24 5.36 12.67
N ILE A 414 -9.84 6.09 13.62
CA ILE A 414 -9.57 5.91 15.04
C ILE A 414 -10.45 4.80 15.62
N ASP A 415 -11.65 4.61 15.07
CA ASP A 415 -12.59 3.57 15.51
C ASP A 415 -12.43 2.30 14.66
N PRO A 416 -12.05 1.15 15.24
CA PRO A 416 -11.99 -0.13 14.54
C PRO A 416 -13.34 -0.56 13.96
N SER A 417 -14.47 -0.09 14.52
CA SER A 417 -15.81 -0.50 14.08
C SER A 417 -16.13 -0.07 12.64
N VAL A 418 -15.36 0.86 12.07
CA VAL A 418 -15.45 1.27 10.66
C VAL A 418 -15.29 0.08 9.70
N GLN A 419 -14.55 -0.94 10.12
CA GLN A 419 -14.36 -2.16 9.33
C GLN A 419 -15.43 -3.21 9.55
N ASN A 420 -16.30 -3.06 10.56
CA ASN A 420 -17.35 -4.02 10.82
C ASN A 420 -18.27 -4.11 9.60
N GLU A 421 -18.48 -5.33 9.14
CA GLU A 421 -19.53 -5.60 8.18
C GLU A 421 -20.87 -5.38 8.87
N ASN A 422 -21.76 -4.66 8.19
CA ASN A 422 -23.14 -4.56 8.65
C ASN A 422 -23.90 -5.86 8.27
N GLU A 423 -25.09 -6.05 8.84
CA GLU A 423 -25.92 -7.24 8.56
C GLU A 423 -26.20 -7.42 7.06
N LEU A 424 -26.31 -6.33 6.28
CA LEU A 424 -26.52 -6.42 4.82
C LEU A 424 -25.29 -6.97 4.11
N GLU A 425 -24.11 -6.42 4.39
CA GLU A 425 -22.84 -6.82 3.78
C GLU A 425 -22.52 -8.29 4.10
N GLY A 426 -22.65 -8.69 5.36
CA GLY A 426 -22.42 -10.07 5.77
C GLY A 426 -23.41 -11.04 5.13
N ARG A 427 -24.70 -10.65 5.02
CA ARG A 427 -25.73 -11.45 4.35
C ARG A 427 -25.50 -11.53 2.85
N GLU A 428 -25.07 -10.44 2.22
CA GLU A 428 -24.68 -10.40 0.81
C GLU A 428 -23.53 -11.36 0.55
N THR A 429 -22.45 -11.28 1.32
CA THR A 429 -21.30 -12.18 1.17
C THR A 429 -21.72 -13.64 1.36
N GLN A 430 -22.60 -13.95 2.31
CA GLN A 430 -23.12 -15.30 2.49
C GLN A 430 -23.89 -15.80 1.25
N ILE A 431 -24.79 -14.98 0.72
CA ILE A 431 -25.62 -15.35 -0.43
C ILE A 431 -24.77 -15.43 -1.71
N HIS A 432 -23.89 -14.45 -1.93
CA HIS A 432 -22.97 -14.39 -3.07
C HIS A 432 -22.02 -15.58 -3.08
N LYS A 433 -21.50 -16.00 -1.91
CA LYS A 433 -20.64 -17.18 -1.82
C LYS A 433 -21.38 -18.47 -2.21
N SER A 434 -22.64 -18.61 -1.81
CA SER A 434 -23.47 -19.76 -2.22
C SER A 434 -23.79 -19.70 -3.72
N PHE A 435 -24.02 -18.50 -4.26
CA PHE A 435 -24.23 -18.26 -5.68
C PHE A 435 -23.00 -18.63 -6.52
N ASP A 436 -21.81 -18.11 -6.16
CA ASP A 436 -20.54 -18.39 -6.84
C ASP A 436 -20.17 -19.88 -6.79
N ALA A 437 -20.52 -20.59 -5.71
CA ALA A 437 -20.30 -22.03 -5.61
C ALA A 437 -21.11 -22.83 -6.64
N GLN A 438 -22.19 -22.25 -7.18
CA GLN A 438 -23.02 -22.83 -8.24
C GLN A 438 -22.70 -22.21 -9.62
N ASP A 439 -21.83 -21.21 -9.70
CA ASP A 439 -21.42 -20.57 -10.95
C ASP A 439 -20.40 -21.45 -11.69
N GLN A 440 -20.91 -22.22 -12.66
CA GLN A 440 -20.09 -23.04 -13.56
C GLN A 440 -19.50 -22.24 -14.74
N SER A 441 -19.89 -20.97 -14.92
CA SER A 441 -19.43 -20.12 -16.01
C SER A 441 -18.05 -19.50 -15.76
N GLY A 442 -17.49 -19.70 -14.56
CA GLY A 442 -16.18 -19.15 -14.19
C GLY A 442 -16.22 -17.66 -13.83
N GLY A 443 -17.34 -17.18 -13.26
CA GLY A 443 -17.50 -15.79 -12.81
C GLY A 443 -18.33 -14.91 -13.75
N GLY A 444 -19.15 -15.51 -14.62
CA GLY A 444 -20.08 -14.80 -15.50
C GLY A 444 -21.27 -14.18 -14.76
N GLY A 445 -21.45 -14.49 -13.47
CA GLY A 445 -22.48 -13.86 -12.63
C GLY A 445 -23.88 -14.42 -12.86
N PHE A 446 -23.99 -15.65 -13.36
CA PHE A 446 -25.25 -16.37 -13.52
C PHE A 446 -25.13 -17.86 -13.19
N ILE A 447 -26.24 -18.48 -12.78
CA ILE A 447 -26.33 -19.90 -12.38
C ILE A 447 -27.54 -20.59 -13.04
N SER A 448 -27.54 -21.92 -13.10
CA SER A 448 -28.70 -22.68 -13.58
C SER A 448 -29.85 -22.65 -12.56
N VAL A 449 -31.05 -23.00 -13.00
CA VAL A 449 -32.23 -23.11 -12.12
C VAL A 449 -32.01 -24.15 -11.01
N GLU A 450 -31.32 -25.26 -11.32
CA GLU A 450 -30.96 -26.27 -10.32
C GLU A 450 -30.00 -25.72 -9.26
N GLY A 451 -28.97 -24.99 -9.70
CA GLY A 451 -28.02 -24.31 -8.80
C GLY A 451 -28.75 -23.29 -7.92
N PHE A 452 -29.70 -22.55 -8.48
CA PHE A 452 -30.49 -21.57 -7.74
C PHE A 452 -31.31 -22.18 -6.60
N HIS A 453 -31.97 -23.31 -6.82
CA HIS A 453 -32.69 -24.02 -5.76
C HIS A 453 -31.77 -24.46 -4.62
N GLN A 454 -30.51 -24.79 -4.92
CA GLN A 454 -29.50 -25.07 -3.90
C GLN A 454 -29.14 -23.81 -3.11
N VAL A 455 -28.92 -22.68 -3.78
CA VAL A 455 -28.63 -21.39 -3.13
C VAL A 455 -29.73 -20.99 -2.16
N ILE A 456 -30.99 -21.02 -2.58
CA ILE A 456 -32.15 -20.68 -1.74
C ILE A 456 -32.19 -21.56 -0.47
N ARG A 457 -31.90 -22.86 -0.62
CA ARG A 457 -31.91 -23.83 0.47
C ARG A 457 -30.77 -23.57 1.47
N GLU A 458 -29.56 -23.37 0.97
CA GLU A 458 -28.37 -23.13 1.79
C GLU A 458 -28.44 -21.80 2.55
N THR A 459 -29.04 -20.79 1.93
CA THR A 459 -29.17 -19.45 2.50
C THR A 459 -30.45 -19.27 3.32
N ASN A 460 -31.33 -20.27 3.38
CA ASN A 460 -32.62 -20.25 4.07
C ASN A 460 -33.53 -19.08 3.62
N ILE A 461 -33.61 -18.88 2.30
CA ILE A 461 -34.48 -17.86 1.68
C ILE A 461 -35.81 -18.51 1.30
N LYS A 462 -36.92 -17.80 1.51
CA LYS A 462 -38.28 -18.27 1.20
C LYS A 462 -38.91 -17.32 0.19
N LEU A 463 -38.80 -17.65 -1.09
CA LEU A 463 -39.38 -16.85 -2.16
C LEU A 463 -40.87 -17.16 -2.35
N PRO A 464 -41.73 -16.14 -2.49
CA PRO A 464 -43.11 -16.33 -2.98
C PRO A 464 -43.11 -16.96 -4.38
N GLY A 465 -44.12 -17.78 -4.68
CA GLY A 465 -44.20 -18.53 -5.94
C GLY A 465 -44.07 -17.67 -7.19
N GLU A 466 -44.72 -16.50 -7.22
CA GLU A 466 -44.64 -15.55 -8.33
C GLU A 466 -43.21 -15.04 -8.58
N LYS A 467 -42.48 -14.65 -7.54
CA LYS A 467 -41.08 -14.19 -7.67
C LYS A 467 -40.14 -15.32 -8.09
N LEU A 468 -40.40 -16.54 -7.63
CA LEU A 468 -39.63 -17.73 -8.01
C LEU A 468 -39.84 -18.08 -9.49
N GLU A 469 -41.09 -18.09 -9.96
CA GLU A 469 -41.44 -18.36 -11.36
C GLU A 469 -40.84 -17.29 -12.30
N ASN A 470 -40.91 -16.02 -11.91
CA ASN A 470 -40.33 -14.92 -12.69
C ASN A 470 -38.81 -15.06 -12.85
N LEU A 471 -38.08 -15.34 -11.77
CA LEU A 471 -36.62 -15.55 -11.83
C LEU A 471 -36.28 -16.78 -12.68
N CYS A 472 -37.01 -17.88 -12.54
CA CYS A 472 -36.74 -19.11 -13.28
C CYS A 472 -37.18 -19.07 -14.75
N SER A 473 -37.97 -18.08 -15.18
CA SER A 473 -38.56 -18.01 -16.52
C SER A 473 -37.52 -17.96 -17.66
N ALA A 474 -36.35 -17.36 -17.41
CA ALA A 474 -35.27 -17.24 -18.38
C ALA A 474 -34.42 -18.51 -18.54
N GLY A 475 -34.59 -19.52 -17.67
CA GLY A 475 -33.81 -20.76 -17.66
C GLY A 475 -32.41 -20.63 -17.02
N PHE A 476 -32.02 -19.43 -16.60
CA PHE A 476 -30.82 -19.15 -15.81
C PHE A 476 -31.10 -17.95 -14.90
N ILE A 477 -30.35 -17.82 -13.81
CA ILE A 477 -30.53 -16.76 -12.82
C ILE A 477 -29.31 -15.85 -12.84
N VAL A 478 -29.52 -14.55 -13.02
CA VAL A 478 -28.46 -13.53 -12.95
C VAL A 478 -28.37 -12.98 -11.52
N TRP A 479 -27.14 -12.80 -11.02
CA TRP A 479 -26.89 -12.29 -9.66
C TRP A 479 -27.63 -10.98 -9.38
N SER A 480 -27.56 -10.02 -10.30
CA SER A 480 -28.17 -8.70 -10.13
C SER A 480 -29.69 -8.78 -9.92
N GLU A 481 -30.39 -9.58 -10.72
CA GLU A 481 -31.85 -9.77 -10.63
C GLU A 481 -32.24 -10.48 -9.35
N PHE A 482 -31.50 -11.54 -8.98
CA PHE A 482 -31.73 -12.25 -7.73
C PHE A 482 -31.50 -11.34 -6.51
N TRP A 483 -30.42 -10.56 -6.51
CA TRP A 483 -30.10 -9.65 -5.43
C TRP A 483 -31.20 -8.59 -5.23
N GLN A 484 -31.78 -8.05 -6.31
CA GLN A 484 -32.94 -7.15 -6.20
C GLN A 484 -34.12 -7.81 -5.51
N VAL A 485 -34.44 -9.06 -5.87
CA VAL A 485 -35.52 -9.82 -5.22
C VAL A 485 -35.26 -9.98 -3.72
N ILE A 486 -34.01 -10.17 -3.29
CA ILE A 486 -33.63 -10.26 -1.88
C ILE A 486 -33.79 -8.93 -1.15
N LEU A 487 -33.39 -7.81 -1.78
CA LEU A 487 -33.57 -6.47 -1.21
C LEU A 487 -35.05 -6.14 -1.00
N ASP A 488 -35.95 -6.67 -1.83
CA ASP A 488 -37.40 -6.44 -1.70
C ASP A 488 -38.13 -7.46 -0.81
N LEU A 489 -37.44 -8.50 -0.33
CA LEU A 489 -38.03 -9.59 0.43
C LEU A 489 -37.96 -9.31 1.94
N ASP A 490 -39.04 -9.58 2.67
CA ASP A 490 -39.08 -9.36 4.12
C ASP A 490 -38.03 -10.19 4.87
N LYS A 491 -37.48 -9.61 5.96
CA LYS A 491 -36.48 -10.27 6.81
C LYS A 491 -36.91 -11.65 7.32
N ASN A 492 -38.19 -11.82 7.63
CA ASN A 492 -38.77 -13.10 8.10
C ASN A 492 -38.72 -14.22 7.04
N LEU A 493 -38.61 -13.85 5.76
CA LEU A 493 -38.50 -14.76 4.62
C LEU A 493 -37.04 -14.92 4.17
N GLY A 494 -36.08 -14.43 4.96
CA GLY A 494 -34.65 -14.49 4.64
C GLY A 494 -34.17 -13.38 3.69
N GLY A 495 -35.03 -12.40 3.41
CA GLY A 495 -34.73 -11.21 2.62
C GLY A 495 -34.13 -10.06 3.43
N LEU A 496 -33.91 -8.92 2.78
CA LEU A 496 -33.20 -7.76 3.32
C LEU A 496 -33.99 -6.46 3.24
N LYS A 497 -35.32 -6.54 3.05
CA LYS A 497 -36.18 -5.37 2.95
C LYS A 497 -36.03 -4.45 4.15
N ASP A 498 -35.63 -3.22 3.86
CA ASP A 498 -35.46 -2.18 4.85
C ASP A 498 -36.58 -1.14 4.77
N SER A 499 -37.55 -1.24 5.66
CA SER A 499 -38.63 -0.25 5.76
C SER A 499 -38.16 1.10 6.33
N SER A 500 -36.98 1.17 6.97
CA SER A 500 -36.44 2.40 7.57
C SER A 500 -35.60 3.22 6.60
N GLY A 501 -35.04 2.58 5.60
CA GLY A 501 -34.11 3.17 4.64
C GLY A 501 -32.75 3.60 5.17
N LEU A 502 -32.37 3.09 6.35
CA LEU A 502 -31.12 3.40 7.02
C LEU A 502 -30.19 2.19 7.12
N MET A 503 -30.67 0.99 6.79
CA MET A 503 -29.88 -0.25 6.80
C MET A 503 -28.70 -0.13 5.85
N GLY A 504 -27.50 -0.31 6.39
CA GLY A 504 -26.27 -0.21 5.61
C GLY A 504 -25.73 1.21 5.43
N LYS A 505 -26.43 2.24 5.91
CA LYS A 505 -25.84 3.58 6.04
C LYS A 505 -24.67 3.51 7.02
N LYS A 506 -23.49 3.94 6.57
CA LYS A 506 -22.32 4.13 7.45
C LYS A 506 -21.93 5.59 7.45
N VAL A 507 -21.68 6.14 8.63
CA VAL A 507 -21.10 7.48 8.78
C VAL A 507 -19.95 7.37 9.74
N PHE A 508 -18.77 7.80 9.32
CA PHE A 508 -17.55 7.71 10.11
C PHE A 508 -16.50 8.71 9.62
N ASP A 509 -15.50 8.94 10.45
CA ASP A 509 -14.38 9.82 10.14
C ASP A 509 -13.16 9.01 9.68
N LEU A 510 -12.53 9.47 8.61
CA LEU A 510 -11.20 9.04 8.18
C LEU A 510 -10.21 10.20 8.31
N PHE A 511 -8.94 9.84 8.45
CA PHE A 511 -7.83 10.78 8.53
C PHE A 511 -6.80 10.40 7.47
N HIS A 512 -6.35 11.38 6.70
CA HIS A 512 -5.37 11.20 5.64
C HIS A 512 -4.10 11.97 5.97
N PHE A 513 -2.97 11.27 6.00
CA PHE A 513 -1.64 11.83 6.22
C PHE A 513 -0.80 11.66 4.95
N ASN A 514 -0.39 12.78 4.35
CA ASN A 514 0.29 12.75 3.04
C ASN A 514 1.82 12.59 3.13
N GLY A 515 2.44 12.88 4.28
CA GLY A 515 3.88 12.74 4.52
C GLY A 515 4.80 13.70 3.75
N ILE A 516 4.32 14.39 2.70
CA ILE A 516 5.12 15.24 1.82
C ILE A 516 5.50 16.55 2.51
N ALA A 517 6.79 16.89 2.47
CA ALA A 517 7.31 18.21 2.82
C ALA A 517 7.99 18.92 1.63
N LYS A 518 7.61 18.63 0.37
CA LYS A 518 8.10 19.33 -0.85
C LYS A 518 7.14 20.45 -1.30
N SER A 519 7.69 21.53 -1.84
CA SER A 519 6.96 22.66 -2.43
C SER A 519 6.22 22.28 -3.70
N ASP A 520 4.94 22.64 -3.78
CA ASP A 520 4.26 22.84 -5.05
C ASP A 520 4.87 24.06 -5.75
N LEU A 521 5.55 23.86 -6.87
CA LEU A 521 6.04 24.96 -7.73
C LEU A 521 4.90 25.68 -8.48
N ASN A 522 3.64 25.27 -8.31
CA ASN A 522 2.48 25.83 -9.01
C ASN A 522 1.58 26.76 -8.18
N GLY A 523 2.02 27.19 -7.00
CA GLY A 523 1.33 28.23 -6.23
C GLY A 523 1.65 29.63 -6.75
N SER A 524 1.03 30.05 -7.84
CA SER A 524 1.05 31.46 -8.28
C SER A 524 0.24 32.33 -7.32
N GLN A 525 0.83 32.74 -6.19
CA GLN A 525 0.43 33.96 -5.49
C GLN A 525 1.63 34.68 -4.87
N VAL A 526 1.89 35.84 -5.45
CA VAL A 526 2.70 36.94 -4.96
C VAL A 526 2.21 37.31 -3.56
N ASN A 527 3.07 37.19 -2.53
CA ASN A 527 2.98 38.02 -1.35
C ASN A 527 4.38 38.43 -0.90
N SER A 528 4.57 39.74 -0.86
CA SER A 528 5.78 40.44 -0.44
C SER A 528 6.03 40.22 1.05
N GLY A 529 7.08 39.46 1.37
CA GLY A 529 7.57 39.25 2.74
C GLY A 529 8.43 37.99 2.76
N GLY A 530 9.74 38.15 2.97
CA GLY A 530 10.76 37.11 2.81
C GLY A 530 10.73 35.99 3.85
N GLU A 531 9.62 35.26 3.95
CA GLU A 531 9.56 33.96 4.60
C GLU A 531 9.36 32.90 3.51
N THR A 532 10.37 32.06 3.29
CA THR A 532 10.22 30.84 2.49
C THR A 532 9.02 30.05 3.03
N PRO A 533 8.03 29.66 2.21
CA PRO A 533 6.86 28.94 2.72
C PRO A 533 7.32 27.68 3.45
N LEU A 534 6.97 27.57 4.74
CA LEU A 534 7.23 26.38 5.55
C LEU A 534 6.46 25.20 4.95
N GLN A 535 7.17 24.37 4.18
CA GLN A 535 6.67 23.12 3.61
C GLN A 535 6.49 22.10 4.73
N ARG A 536 5.28 21.52 4.84
CA ARG A 536 4.95 20.59 5.92
C ARG A 536 3.99 19.50 5.47
N PRO A 537 4.10 18.30 6.06
CA PRO A 537 3.08 17.28 5.90
C PRO A 537 1.71 17.82 6.33
N ARG A 538 0.66 17.27 5.72
CA ARG A 538 -0.74 17.59 6.02
C ARG A 538 -1.44 16.38 6.61
N LEU A 539 -2.33 16.68 7.56
CA LEU A 539 -3.28 15.74 8.12
C LEU A 539 -4.69 16.28 7.84
N THR A 540 -5.43 15.62 6.96
CA THR A 540 -6.79 16.01 6.57
C THR A 540 -7.79 15.05 7.20
N LYS A 541 -8.79 15.60 7.89
CA LYS A 541 -9.95 14.84 8.37
C LYS A 541 -11.02 14.81 7.28
N LEU A 542 -11.52 13.61 6.96
CA LEU A 542 -12.62 13.39 6.02
C LEU A 542 -13.82 12.81 6.77
N SER A 543 -14.97 13.46 6.62
CA SER A 543 -16.27 12.89 7.01
C SER A 543 -16.77 12.02 5.87
N VAL A 544 -16.95 10.72 6.13
CA VAL A 544 -17.38 9.73 5.13
C VAL A 544 -18.81 9.30 5.42
N SER A 545 -19.67 9.39 4.41
CA SER A 545 -21.02 8.84 4.43
C SER A 545 -21.17 7.82 3.30
N VAL A 546 -21.45 6.58 3.65
CA VAL A 546 -21.79 5.51 2.71
C VAL A 546 -23.32 5.38 2.73
N PRO A 547 -24.02 5.77 1.65
CA PRO A 547 -25.46 5.61 1.59
C PRO A 547 -25.83 4.12 1.54
N PRO A 548 -27.05 3.75 1.97
CA PRO A 548 -27.55 2.39 1.79
C PRO A 548 -27.52 1.98 0.31
N ARG A 549 -27.38 0.68 0.06
CA ARG A 549 -27.53 0.12 -1.29
C ARG A 549 -29.01 0.12 -1.68
N TRP A 550 -29.47 1.19 -2.33
CA TRP A 550 -30.81 1.30 -2.92
C TRP A 550 -30.88 0.89 -4.40
N THR A 551 -32.11 0.59 -4.83
CA THR A 551 -32.57 -0.05 -6.07
C THR A 551 -32.20 0.69 -7.38
N PRO A 552 -32.36 0.06 -8.56
CA PRO A 552 -31.83 0.52 -9.85
C PRO A 552 -32.41 1.83 -10.39
N GLU A 553 -33.52 2.36 -9.86
CA GLU A 553 -34.17 3.55 -10.45
C GLU A 553 -33.26 4.80 -10.45
N GLU A 554 -32.31 4.91 -9.52
CA GLU A 554 -31.34 6.04 -9.49
C GLU A 554 -30.05 5.75 -10.28
N PHE A 555 -29.77 4.50 -10.66
CA PHE A 555 -28.64 4.18 -11.55
C PHE A 555 -28.88 4.69 -12.97
N MET A 556 -30.15 4.87 -13.36
CA MET A 556 -30.53 5.53 -14.61
C MET A 556 -30.51 7.07 -14.52
N ALA A 557 -30.52 7.63 -13.31
CA ALA A 557 -30.52 9.09 -13.11
C ALA A 557 -29.11 9.70 -13.29
N ASP A 558 -28.04 8.96 -12.95
CA ASP A 558 -26.65 9.40 -13.14
C ASP A 558 -26.18 9.39 -14.61
N VAL A 559 -27.02 8.92 -15.55
CA VAL A 559 -26.75 8.92 -17.00
C VAL A 559 -27.40 10.12 -17.71
N GLN A 560 -28.30 10.87 -17.07
CA GLN A 560 -28.84 12.11 -17.63
C GLN A 560 -28.18 13.34 -17.00
N GLY A 561 -27.21 13.90 -17.74
CA GLY A 561 -26.68 15.24 -17.46
C GLY A 561 -27.80 16.29 -17.36
N PRO A 562 -27.54 17.41 -16.65
CA PRO A 562 -28.59 18.32 -16.23
C PRO A 562 -29.18 19.04 -17.45
N SER A 563 -30.36 18.58 -17.88
CA SER A 563 -31.20 19.34 -18.78
C SER A 563 -32.12 20.24 -17.95
N ALA A 564 -31.94 21.54 -18.15
CA ALA A 564 -32.72 22.57 -17.50
C ALA A 564 -34.22 22.45 -17.87
N SER A 565 -35.09 22.43 -16.87
CA SER A 565 -36.46 22.92 -17.05
C SER A 565 -37.05 23.48 -15.74
N SER A 566 -37.18 24.81 -15.75
CA SER A 566 -38.24 25.63 -15.15
C SER A 566 -38.83 25.23 -13.79
N ALA A 567 -38.36 25.92 -12.74
CA ALA A 567 -39.10 26.09 -11.49
C ALA A 567 -40.14 27.22 -11.63
N SER A 568 -41.37 26.93 -11.23
CA SER A 568 -42.36 27.92 -10.79
C SER A 568 -42.60 27.74 -9.29
N ASP A 569 -42.49 28.84 -8.56
CA ASP A 569 -42.54 28.93 -7.10
C ASP A 569 -43.85 28.41 -6.48
N SER A 570 -43.72 27.73 -5.33
CA SER A 570 -44.59 28.03 -4.17
C SER A 570 -43.95 27.57 -2.87
N ALA A 571 -43.97 28.47 -1.90
CA ALA A 571 -43.34 28.37 -0.59
C ALA A 571 -44.11 27.44 0.36
N GLY A 572 -43.36 26.65 1.13
CA GLY A 572 -43.83 25.90 2.29
C GLY A 572 -42.71 25.76 3.31
N LYS A 573 -42.87 26.42 4.46
CA LYS A 573 -42.09 26.22 5.69
C LYS A 573 -42.33 24.79 6.17
N ASP A 574 -41.26 24.03 6.47
CA ASP A 574 -41.09 23.29 7.73
C ASP A 574 -39.83 22.41 7.74
N THR A 575 -39.24 22.29 8.93
CA THR A 575 -38.15 21.38 9.35
C THR A 575 -36.77 21.60 8.74
N GLU A 576 -35.88 22.21 9.53
CA GLU A 576 -34.43 22.19 9.40
C GLU A 576 -33.90 20.75 9.54
N VAL A 577 -34.03 19.97 8.47
CA VAL A 577 -33.17 18.81 8.26
C VAL A 577 -31.82 19.38 7.83
N SER A 578 -30.81 19.20 8.68
CA SER A 578 -29.41 19.56 8.38
C SER A 578 -29.08 19.14 6.94
N LYS A 579 -28.89 20.12 6.05
CA LYS A 579 -28.47 19.86 4.67
C LYS A 579 -27.21 18.97 4.72
N PRO A 580 -27.17 17.83 4.00
CA PRO A 580 -25.94 17.07 3.91
C PRO A 580 -24.84 17.99 3.36
N GLU A 581 -23.67 17.99 4.00
CA GLU A 581 -22.52 18.75 3.52
C GLU A 581 -22.25 18.40 2.05
N PRO A 582 -21.91 19.38 1.19
CA PRO A 582 -21.73 19.15 -0.23
C PRO A 582 -20.64 18.09 -0.45
N SER A 583 -20.97 17.07 -1.25
CA SER A 583 -20.01 16.03 -1.63
C SER A 583 -18.81 16.66 -2.36
N GLN A 584 -17.60 16.41 -1.87
CA GLN A 584 -16.37 16.89 -2.50
C GLN A 584 -15.64 15.73 -3.19
N HIS A 585 -14.90 16.02 -4.26
CA HIS A 585 -14.15 15.02 -5.02
C HIS A 585 -12.64 15.30 -4.97
N ALA A 586 -11.87 14.23 -4.78
CA ALA A 586 -10.41 14.21 -4.87
C ALA A 586 -9.99 12.77 -5.22
N PRO A 587 -8.80 12.52 -5.81
CA PRO A 587 -8.35 11.17 -6.16
C PRO A 587 -8.36 10.19 -4.98
N LEU A 588 -8.13 10.66 -3.75
CA LEU A 588 -8.25 9.83 -2.54
C LEU A 588 -9.68 9.26 -2.35
N VAL A 589 -10.71 10.02 -2.70
CA VAL A 589 -12.11 9.58 -2.60
C VAL A 589 -12.36 8.38 -3.52
N ASP A 590 -11.72 8.32 -4.68
CA ASP A 590 -11.84 7.19 -5.59
C ASP A 590 -11.17 5.93 -5.02
N CYS A 591 -10.05 6.07 -4.29
CA CYS A 591 -9.48 4.97 -3.49
C CYS A 591 -10.44 4.51 -2.38
N ILE A 592 -11.05 5.44 -1.64
CA ILE A 592 -12.03 5.12 -0.57
C ILE A 592 -13.20 4.33 -1.15
N ARG A 593 -13.68 4.70 -2.34
CA ARG A 593 -14.78 4.02 -3.03
C ARG A 593 -14.47 2.58 -3.42
N THR A 594 -13.19 2.20 -3.57
CA THR A 594 -12.85 0.79 -3.84
C THR A 594 -13.01 -0.11 -2.61
N ARG A 595 -13.04 0.47 -1.40
CA ARG A 595 -13.35 -0.23 -0.14
C ARG A 595 -14.80 -0.07 0.28
N TRP A 596 -15.34 1.14 0.21
CA TRP A 596 -16.73 1.46 0.53
C TRP A 596 -17.40 2.03 -0.71
N ALA A 597 -18.01 1.14 -1.50
CA ALA A 597 -18.73 1.53 -2.71
C ALA A 597 -19.74 2.63 -2.39
N ARG A 598 -19.85 3.64 -3.27
CA ARG A 598 -20.74 4.80 -3.12
C ARG A 598 -20.38 5.76 -1.98
N ALA A 599 -19.22 5.63 -1.35
CA ALA A 599 -18.79 6.59 -0.34
C ALA A 599 -18.81 8.02 -0.89
N VAL A 600 -19.43 8.90 -0.10
CA VAL A 600 -19.40 10.35 -0.26
C VAL A 600 -18.52 10.91 0.84
N CYS A 601 -17.56 11.75 0.46
CA CYS A 601 -16.60 12.35 1.38
C CYS A 601 -16.77 13.87 1.39
N SER A 602 -16.50 14.46 2.54
CA SER A 602 -16.40 15.91 2.74
C SER A 602 -15.25 16.20 3.69
N TRP A 603 -14.58 17.34 3.51
CA TRP A 603 -13.50 17.80 4.38
C TRP A 603 -13.52 19.34 4.48
N SER A 604 -12.81 19.85 5.47
CA SER A 604 -12.58 21.28 5.65
C SER A 604 -11.13 21.64 5.29
N GLY A 605 -10.96 22.73 4.53
CA GLY A 605 -9.63 23.22 4.12
C GLY A 605 -9.15 22.61 2.80
N ASP A 606 -7.84 22.45 2.66
CA ASP A 606 -7.22 21.93 1.44
C ASP A 606 -7.67 20.51 1.10
N PRO A 607 -7.81 20.18 -0.20
CA PRO A 607 -8.11 18.83 -0.63
C PRO A 607 -7.00 17.84 -0.22
N PRO A 608 -7.36 16.60 0.15
CA PRO A 608 -6.38 15.56 0.41
C PRO A 608 -5.62 15.25 -0.89
N SER A 609 -4.29 15.35 -0.86
CA SER A 609 -3.42 15.09 -2.02
C SER A 609 -2.66 13.78 -1.83
N ILE A 610 -2.82 12.89 -2.81
CA ILE A 610 -2.08 11.63 -2.93
C ILE A 610 -1.15 11.60 -4.15
N VAL A 611 -1.12 12.71 -4.91
CA VAL A 611 -0.31 12.91 -6.12
C VAL A 611 0.69 14.01 -5.84
#